data_AF-A0A1X1XXZ7-F1
#
_entry.id   AF-A0A1X1XXZ7-F1
#
_cell.length_a   1.000
_cell.length_b   1.000
_cell.length_c   1.000
_cell.angle_alpha   90.00
_cell.angle_beta   90.00
_cell.angle_gamma   90.00
#
_symmetry.space_group_name_H-M   'P 1'
#
loop_
_entity.id
_entity.type
_entity.pdbx_description
1 polymer ?
#
loop_
_entity_poly.entity_id
_entity_poly.type
_entity_poly.pdbx_seq_one_letter_code
_entity_poly.pdbx_strand_id
1 'polypeptide(L)'
;MLVNPERYHFGGYLPGDAEVRSPDYLHFRSPTGSIACTWRRFSLYCDVPDGTYPRTPKPAGQHGDWRDTVVNFGWGRVVNGVFDDDPLVYAESNVLAYGSTIRLETDPDATECLMERDGLTCVTYTGRRIGMHLSREDLTPLPVTDALEKDNRAEPK
;
A
#
# COMPACT_ATOMS: atom_id res chain seq x y z
N MET A 1 13.73 -1.29 9.25
CA MET A 1 14.63 -0.17 8.92
C MET A 1 13.79 0.88 8.25
N LEU A 2 13.73 2.07 8.83
CA LEU A 2 13.01 3.18 8.24
C LEU A 2 13.72 3.63 6.97
N VAL A 3 12.98 3.65 5.86
CA VAL A 3 13.47 4.10 4.55
C VAL A 3 13.16 5.57 4.34
N ASN A 4 13.95 6.23 3.49
CA ASN A 4 13.65 7.58 3.03
C ASN A 4 12.51 7.51 1.99
N PRO A 5 11.33 8.11 2.25
CA PRO A 5 10.19 8.06 1.34
C PRO A 5 10.44 8.76 0.00
N GLU A 6 11.38 9.70 -0.09
CA GLU A 6 11.65 10.45 -1.34
C GLU A 6 12.00 9.57 -2.52
N ARG A 7 12.63 8.42 -2.26
CA ARG A 7 12.98 7.45 -3.32
C ARG A 7 11.74 6.81 -3.93
N TYR A 8 10.65 6.73 -3.18
CA TYR A 8 9.43 6.05 -3.62
C TYR A 8 8.50 6.97 -4.42
N HIS A 9 8.87 8.24 -4.63
CA HIS A 9 8.15 9.12 -5.56
C HIS A 9 8.41 8.81 -7.04
N PHE A 10 9.27 7.84 -7.36
CA PHE A 10 9.56 7.45 -8.75
C PHE A 10 8.77 6.19 -9.12
N GLY A 11 8.14 6.23 -10.30
CA GLY A 11 7.28 5.16 -10.79
C GLY A 11 7.19 5.10 -12.32
N GLY A 12 6.93 3.91 -12.86
CA GLY A 12 6.55 3.68 -14.26
C GLY A 12 5.14 3.07 -14.37
N TYR A 13 4.46 3.35 -15.47
CA TYR A 13 3.08 2.89 -15.69
C TYR A 13 3.05 1.42 -16.14
N LEU A 14 3.92 1.05 -17.07
CA LEU A 14 4.14 -0.31 -17.58
C LEU A 14 5.61 -0.74 -17.42
N PRO A 15 5.91 -2.05 -17.44
CA PRO A 15 7.29 -2.53 -17.41
C PRO A 15 8.04 -2.00 -18.64
N GLY A 16 9.21 -1.39 -18.43
CA GLY A 16 10.01 -0.75 -19.46
C GLY A 16 9.69 0.72 -19.72
N ASP A 17 8.71 1.30 -19.03
CA ASP A 17 8.47 2.74 -19.09
C ASP A 17 9.58 3.53 -18.39
N ALA A 18 9.81 4.76 -18.83
CA ALA A 18 10.71 5.66 -18.11
C ALA A 18 10.15 5.96 -16.71
N GLU A 19 10.99 5.85 -15.69
CA GLU A 19 10.64 6.29 -14.33
C GLU A 19 10.32 7.80 -14.34
N VAL A 20 9.12 8.15 -13.91
CA VAL A 20 8.67 9.53 -13.74
C VAL A 20 8.52 9.83 -12.25
N ARG A 21 9.00 11.00 -11.83
CA ARG A 21 8.79 11.49 -10.47
C ARG A 21 7.34 12.00 -10.32
N SER A 22 6.63 11.43 -9.36
CA SER A 22 5.28 11.81 -8.94
C SER A 22 5.31 12.39 -7.53
N PRO A 23 5.29 13.73 -7.35
CA PRO A 23 5.41 14.35 -6.03
C PRO A 23 4.24 14.01 -5.09
N ASP A 24 3.06 13.74 -5.66
CA ASP A 24 1.85 13.46 -4.88
C ASP A 24 1.65 11.96 -4.56
N TYR A 25 2.50 11.09 -5.11
CA TYR A 25 2.33 9.63 -5.03
C TYR A 25 3.60 8.94 -4.53
N LEU A 26 3.44 7.95 -3.66
CA LEU A 26 4.52 7.02 -3.28
C LEU A 26 4.21 5.65 -3.84
N HIS A 27 5.15 5.07 -4.58
CA HIS A 27 5.02 3.77 -5.22
C HIS A 27 6.07 2.82 -4.63
N PHE A 28 5.63 1.63 -4.22
CA PHE A 28 6.55 0.59 -3.77
C PHE A 28 6.03 -0.80 -4.10
N ARG A 29 6.93 -1.77 -4.20
CA ARG A 29 6.58 -3.18 -4.35
C ARG A 29 7.31 -4.06 -3.35
N SER A 30 6.68 -5.19 -3.05
CA SER A 30 7.33 -6.29 -2.34
C SER A 30 8.56 -6.82 -3.11
N PRO A 31 9.54 -7.43 -2.43
CA PRO A 31 10.72 -8.01 -3.09
C PRO A 31 10.41 -9.09 -4.12
N THR A 32 9.30 -9.82 -3.95
CA THR A 32 8.78 -10.82 -4.90
C THR A 32 8.00 -10.21 -6.05
N GLY A 33 7.59 -8.94 -5.95
CA GLY A 33 6.68 -8.28 -6.90
C GLY A 33 5.22 -8.74 -6.79
N SER A 34 4.86 -9.58 -5.82
CA SER A 34 3.49 -10.09 -5.65
C SER A 34 2.51 -9.05 -5.09
N ILE A 35 3.03 -7.98 -4.51
CA ILE A 35 2.29 -6.82 -3.99
C ILE A 35 2.95 -5.58 -4.60
N ALA A 36 2.15 -4.72 -5.24
CA ALA A 36 2.55 -3.41 -5.69
C ALA A 36 1.57 -2.37 -5.15
N CYS A 37 2.07 -1.33 -4.50
CA CYS A 37 1.27 -0.35 -3.78
C CYS A 37 1.55 1.09 -4.23
N THR A 38 0.50 1.91 -4.22
CA THR A 38 0.54 3.33 -4.47
C THR A 38 -0.22 4.07 -3.36
N TRP A 39 0.47 4.95 -2.67
CA TRP A 39 -0.14 5.92 -1.76
C TRP A 39 -0.58 7.14 -2.55
N ARG A 40 -1.89 7.44 -2.52
CA ARG A 40 -2.48 8.64 -3.12
C ARG A 40 -3.63 9.14 -2.27
N ARG A 41 -3.74 10.47 -2.09
CA ARG A 41 -4.88 11.11 -1.41
C ARG A 41 -5.29 10.42 -0.09
N PHE A 42 -4.32 10.16 0.78
CA PHE A 42 -4.53 9.55 2.10
C PHE A 42 -5.08 8.11 2.06
N SER A 43 -4.82 7.38 0.97
CA SER A 43 -5.22 5.99 0.79
C SER A 43 -4.12 5.21 0.09
N LEU A 44 -3.86 4.01 0.59
CA LEU A 44 -2.96 3.05 -0.01
C LEU A 44 -3.76 2.09 -0.87
N TYR A 45 -3.43 2.04 -2.15
CA TYR A 45 -3.97 1.06 -3.08
C TYR A 45 -2.89 0.04 -3.36
N CYS A 46 -3.14 -1.23 -3.08
CA CYS A 46 -2.21 -2.33 -3.30
C CYS A 46 -2.84 -3.34 -4.25
N ASP A 47 -2.22 -3.54 -5.41
CA ASP A 47 -2.60 -4.61 -6.33
C ASP A 47 -1.90 -5.93 -5.95
N VAL A 48 -2.70 -6.99 -5.89
CA VAL A 48 -2.26 -8.37 -5.60
C VAL A 48 -2.94 -9.30 -6.60
N PRO A 49 -2.42 -9.41 -7.84
CA PRO A 49 -3.08 -10.16 -8.92
C PRO A 49 -3.37 -11.61 -8.56
N ASP A 50 -2.38 -12.30 -7.98
CA ASP A 50 -2.45 -13.72 -7.65
C ASP A 50 -2.93 -14.00 -6.20
N GLY A 51 -3.59 -13.03 -5.57
CA GLY A 51 -4.13 -13.17 -4.22
C GLY A 51 -5.24 -14.22 -4.13
N THR A 52 -5.22 -15.02 -3.06
CA THR A 52 -6.10 -16.20 -2.84
C THR A 52 -7.10 -16.02 -1.69
N TYR A 53 -7.02 -14.89 -0.97
CA TYR A 53 -8.04 -14.50 -0.01
C TYR A 53 -9.39 -14.20 -0.69
N PRO A 54 -10.54 -14.28 0.02
CA PRO A 54 -11.86 -14.05 -0.57
C PRO A 54 -11.95 -12.71 -1.31
N ARG A 55 -12.29 -12.75 -2.60
CA ARG A 55 -12.47 -11.58 -3.45
C ARG A 55 -13.86 -10.99 -3.28
N THR A 56 -13.95 -9.67 -3.12
CA THR A 56 -15.25 -8.98 -3.10
C THR A 56 -15.81 -8.95 -4.52
N PRO A 57 -17.04 -9.44 -4.74
CA PRO A 57 -17.67 -9.39 -6.05
C PRO A 57 -18.04 -7.95 -6.42
N LYS A 58 -18.09 -7.68 -7.73
CA LYS A 58 -18.54 -6.39 -8.25
C LYS A 58 -19.93 -6.03 -7.70
N PRO A 59 -20.10 -4.85 -7.06
CA PRO A 59 -21.41 -4.38 -6.63
C PRO A 59 -22.41 -4.29 -7.78
N ALA A 60 -23.62 -4.79 -7.56
CA ALA A 60 -24.70 -4.75 -8.56
C ALA A 60 -25.10 -3.31 -8.90
N GLY A 61 -25.41 -3.07 -10.18
CA GLY A 61 -25.91 -1.77 -10.66
C GLY A 61 -24.87 -0.67 -10.80
N GLN A 62 -23.58 -0.95 -10.55
CA GLN A 62 -22.49 0.00 -10.80
C GLN A 62 -21.82 -0.26 -12.16
N HIS A 63 -21.63 0.81 -12.92
CA HIS A 63 -20.93 0.81 -14.21
C HIS A 63 -19.43 1.06 -13.98
N GLY A 64 -18.58 0.59 -14.90
CA GLY A 64 -17.12 0.72 -14.82
C GLY A 64 -16.37 -0.60 -14.57
N ASP A 65 -15.06 -0.53 -14.64
CA ASP A 65 -14.17 -1.69 -14.49
C ASP A 65 -13.93 -1.98 -13.01
N TRP A 66 -14.35 -3.17 -12.59
CA TRP A 66 -14.15 -3.64 -11.23
C TRP A 66 -12.82 -4.36 -11.12
N ARG A 67 -11.95 -3.89 -10.23
CA ARG A 67 -10.65 -4.52 -9.94
C ARG A 67 -10.69 -5.16 -8.56
N ASP A 68 -11.05 -6.43 -8.51
CA ASP A 68 -11.06 -7.24 -7.27
C ASP A 68 -9.66 -7.61 -6.75
N THR A 69 -8.64 -7.42 -7.59
CA THR A 69 -7.23 -7.63 -7.25
C THR A 69 -6.68 -6.57 -6.30
N VAL A 70 -7.32 -5.41 -6.25
CA VAL A 70 -6.82 -4.21 -5.56
C VAL A 70 -7.41 -4.12 -4.16
N VAL A 71 -6.55 -3.89 -3.18
CA VAL A 71 -6.89 -3.58 -1.80
C VAL A 71 -6.71 -2.08 -1.55
N ASN A 72 -7.73 -1.43 -1.02
CA ASN A 72 -7.71 -0.06 -0.56
C ASN A 72 -7.66 -0.04 0.97
N PHE A 73 -6.60 0.57 1.50
CA PHE A 73 -6.42 0.92 2.89
C PHE A 73 -6.49 2.44 3.04
N GLY A 74 -7.62 2.94 3.53
CA GLY A 74 -7.86 4.38 3.65
C GLY A 74 -9.21 4.72 4.27
N TRP A 75 -9.39 5.97 4.69
CA TRP A 75 -10.67 6.55 5.16
C TRP A 75 -11.46 5.69 6.17
N GLY A 76 -10.76 4.97 7.05
CA GLY A 76 -11.38 4.25 8.17
C GLY A 76 -11.76 2.79 7.89
N ARG A 77 -11.43 2.22 6.73
CA ARG A 77 -11.65 0.79 6.46
C ARG A 77 -10.63 0.19 5.49
N VAL A 78 -10.55 -1.13 5.53
CA VAL A 78 -9.88 -1.96 4.53
C VAL A 78 -10.95 -2.49 3.58
N VAL A 79 -10.76 -2.31 2.27
CA VAL A 79 -11.67 -2.84 1.25
C VAL A 79 -10.83 -3.54 0.19
N ASN A 80 -11.20 -4.77 -0.20
CA ASN A 80 -10.73 -5.32 -1.47
C ASN A 80 -11.79 -5.11 -2.54
N GLY A 81 -11.34 -4.77 -3.74
CA GLY A 81 -12.21 -4.37 -4.83
C GLY A 81 -12.43 -2.87 -4.91
N VAL A 82 -12.03 -2.28 -6.03
CA VAL A 82 -12.29 -0.88 -6.34
C VAL A 82 -12.87 -0.74 -7.74
N PHE A 83 -13.73 0.26 -7.92
CA PHE A 83 -13.99 0.85 -9.22
C PHE A 83 -12.87 1.85 -9.47
N ASP A 84 -12.07 1.62 -10.49
CA ASP A 84 -11.03 2.57 -10.88
C ASP A 84 -11.18 2.89 -12.35
N ASP A 85 -11.43 4.17 -12.64
CA ASP A 85 -11.34 4.73 -13.98
C ASP A 85 -9.87 4.98 -14.34
N ASP A 86 -9.03 5.17 -13.30
CA ASP A 86 -7.61 5.41 -13.46
C ASP A 86 -6.82 4.12 -13.19
N PRO A 87 -5.92 3.76 -14.09
CA PRO A 87 -5.04 2.64 -13.87
C PRO A 87 -4.05 2.97 -12.77
N LEU A 88 -4.02 2.12 -11.76
CA LEU A 88 -3.06 2.23 -10.69
C LEU A 88 -1.63 1.98 -11.21
N VAL A 89 -0.70 2.88 -10.85
CA VAL A 89 0.67 2.99 -11.38
C VAL A 89 1.61 2.04 -10.63
N TYR A 90 2.23 1.04 -11.28
CA TYR A 90 2.89 -0.03 -10.51
C TYR A 90 4.14 -0.71 -11.06
N ALA A 91 4.42 -0.67 -12.36
CA ALA A 91 5.31 -1.67 -12.93
C ALA A 91 6.79 -1.48 -12.55
N GLU A 92 7.24 -0.21 -12.52
CA GLU A 92 8.59 0.16 -12.14
C GLU A 92 8.55 1.01 -10.88
N SER A 93 8.33 0.36 -9.74
CA SER A 93 8.38 1.01 -8.43
C SER A 93 9.53 0.46 -7.59
N ASN A 94 10.00 1.28 -6.65
CA ASN A 94 11.09 0.89 -5.77
C ASN A 94 10.69 -0.28 -4.87
N VAL A 95 11.64 -1.19 -4.66
CA VAL A 95 11.43 -2.35 -3.78
C VAL A 95 11.50 -1.88 -2.34
N LEU A 96 10.43 -2.09 -1.57
CA LEU A 96 10.46 -2.01 -0.12
C LEU A 96 11.02 -3.33 0.42
N ALA A 97 12.28 -3.32 0.84
CA ALA A 97 12.95 -4.55 1.28
C ALA A 97 12.32 -5.14 2.54
N TYR A 98 12.43 -6.47 2.71
CA TYR A 98 12.00 -7.13 3.94
C TYR A 98 12.66 -6.54 5.20
N GLY A 99 11.89 -6.45 6.27
CA GLY A 99 12.27 -5.79 7.52
C GLY A 99 12.36 -4.27 7.41
N SER A 100 11.83 -3.65 6.34
CA SER A 100 11.85 -2.20 6.15
C SER A 100 10.47 -1.58 6.32
N THR A 101 10.47 -0.39 6.93
CA THR A 101 9.27 0.40 7.20
C THR A 101 9.32 1.65 6.34
N ILE A 102 8.22 1.98 5.67
CA ILE A 102 8.01 3.26 4.99
C ILE A 102 6.93 4.05 5.73
N ARG A 103 7.18 5.32 5.98
CA ARG A 103 6.16 6.27 6.45
C ARG A 103 5.55 6.96 5.23
N LEU A 104 4.23 6.82 5.09
CA LEU A 104 3.46 7.38 3.98
C LEU A 104 2.87 8.75 4.34
N GLU A 105 2.65 8.98 5.63
CA GLU A 105 2.14 10.22 6.19
C GLU A 105 2.67 10.34 7.63
N THR A 106 3.09 11.53 8.02
CA THR A 106 3.72 11.76 9.34
C THR A 106 2.80 12.47 10.33
N ASP A 107 1.87 13.33 9.89
CA ASP A 107 0.90 14.03 10.74
C ASP A 107 -0.28 14.57 9.91
N PRO A 108 -1.51 14.67 10.47
CA PRO A 108 -1.96 14.24 11.80
C PRO A 108 -2.40 12.76 11.86
N ASP A 109 -2.57 12.09 10.72
CA ASP A 109 -2.97 10.67 10.60
C ASP A 109 -1.77 9.82 10.15
N ALA A 110 -0.77 9.70 11.01
CA ALA A 110 0.47 9.01 10.73
C ALA A 110 0.19 7.58 10.23
N THR A 111 0.62 7.33 9.00
CA THR A 111 0.42 6.07 8.30
C THR A 111 1.76 5.48 7.91
N GLU A 112 2.01 4.25 8.32
CA GLU A 112 3.24 3.53 8.01
C GLU A 112 2.99 2.09 7.64
N CYS A 113 3.92 1.54 6.85
CA CYS A 113 3.85 0.17 6.36
C CYS A 113 5.20 -0.53 6.55
N LEU A 114 5.17 -1.71 7.17
CA LEU A 114 6.29 -2.62 7.33
C LEU A 114 6.16 -3.76 6.32
N MET A 115 7.20 -3.98 5.53
CA MET A 115 7.32 -5.16 4.68
C MET A 115 8.04 -6.28 5.43
N GLU A 116 7.36 -7.39 5.68
CA GLU A 116 7.90 -8.62 6.26
C GLU A 116 7.84 -9.76 5.24
N ARG A 117 8.42 -10.92 5.59
CA ARG A 117 8.48 -12.07 4.67
C ARG A 117 7.11 -12.71 4.43
N ASP A 118 6.21 -12.59 5.41
CA ASP A 118 4.85 -13.11 5.37
C ASP A 118 3.86 -12.11 4.74
N GLY A 119 4.15 -10.80 4.77
CA GLY A 119 3.33 -9.82 4.09
C GLY A 119 3.68 -8.36 4.39
N LEU A 120 2.82 -7.48 3.90
CA LEU A 120 2.82 -6.05 4.18
C LEU A 120 1.86 -5.76 5.32
N THR A 121 2.37 -5.20 6.42
CA THR A 121 1.53 -4.72 7.50
C THR A 121 1.49 -3.19 7.45
N CYS A 122 0.31 -2.60 7.34
CA CYS A 122 0.11 -1.15 7.33
C CYS A 122 -0.78 -0.72 8.49
N VAL A 123 -0.47 0.43 9.08
CA VAL A 123 -1.22 0.98 10.19
C VAL A 123 -1.38 2.49 10.03
N THR A 124 -2.54 3.00 10.41
CA THR A 124 -2.79 4.41 10.70
C THR A 124 -3.12 4.48 12.18
N TYR A 125 -2.14 4.82 13.01
CA TYR A 125 -2.23 4.66 14.47
C TYR A 125 -2.63 5.94 15.21
N THR A 126 -2.47 7.10 14.58
CA THR A 126 -3.07 8.36 15.05
C THR A 126 -4.37 8.64 14.29
N GLY A 127 -5.36 9.23 14.98
CA GLY A 127 -6.68 9.53 14.42
C GLY A 127 -7.54 8.30 14.14
N ARG A 128 -7.32 7.61 13.00
CA ARG A 128 -8.21 6.56 12.48
C ARG A 128 -8.08 5.20 13.17
N ARG A 129 -6.89 4.86 13.68
CA ARG A 129 -6.65 3.61 14.44
C ARG A 129 -7.07 2.35 13.69
N ILE A 130 -6.68 2.27 12.42
CA ILE A 130 -6.94 1.12 11.54
C ILE A 130 -5.63 0.50 11.08
N GLY A 131 -5.65 -0.80 10.79
CA GLY A 131 -4.52 -1.47 10.15
C GLY A 131 -4.97 -2.59 9.24
N MET A 132 -4.01 -3.13 8.51
CA MET A 132 -4.17 -4.37 7.75
C MET A 132 -2.87 -5.16 7.75
N HIS A 133 -2.99 -6.47 7.67
CA HIS A 133 -1.99 -7.35 7.12
C HIS A 133 -2.44 -7.78 5.71
N LEU A 134 -1.52 -7.71 4.75
CA LEU A 134 -1.75 -8.04 3.35
C LEU A 134 -0.64 -8.96 2.82
N SER A 135 -1.02 -10.12 2.29
CA SER A 135 -0.13 -11.03 1.58
C SER A 135 -0.85 -11.62 0.36
N ARG A 136 -0.22 -12.58 -0.34
CA ARG A 136 -0.92 -13.34 -1.38
C ARG A 136 -2.06 -14.18 -0.80
N GLU A 137 -1.96 -14.58 0.45
CA GLU A 137 -2.87 -15.57 1.05
C GLU A 137 -3.78 -14.95 2.11
N ASP A 138 -3.45 -13.75 2.59
CA ASP A 138 -4.16 -13.10 3.68
C ASP A 138 -4.49 -11.64 3.37
N LEU A 139 -5.68 -11.25 3.81
CA LEU A 139 -6.12 -9.87 3.93
C LEU A 139 -6.89 -9.76 5.24
N THR A 140 -6.17 -9.41 6.30
CA THR A 140 -6.72 -9.31 7.64
C THR A 140 -6.71 -7.85 8.11
N PRO A 141 -7.87 -7.23 8.34
CA PRO A 141 -7.96 -5.95 9.05
C PRO A 141 -7.46 -6.11 10.50
N LEU A 142 -6.68 -5.13 10.96
CA LEU A 142 -6.09 -5.14 12.30
C LEU A 142 -6.70 -4.02 13.16
N PRO A 143 -7.06 -4.29 14.43
CA PRO A 143 -7.31 -3.23 15.41
C PRO A 143 -5.96 -2.62 15.81
N VAL A 144 -5.81 -1.32 15.64
CA VAL A 144 -4.54 -0.63 15.89
C VAL A 144 -4.72 0.40 16.99
N THR A 145 -3.91 0.30 18.05
CA THR A 145 -3.82 1.34 19.08
C THR A 145 -2.52 2.11 19.05
N ASP A 146 -1.49 1.54 18.41
CA ASP A 146 -0.11 2.00 18.47
C ASP A 146 0.58 1.86 17.10
N ALA A 147 1.71 2.55 16.93
CA ALA A 147 2.59 2.38 15.77
C ALA A 147 3.13 0.92 15.69
N LEU A 148 3.65 0.50 14.54
CA LEU A 148 4.22 -0.83 14.40
C LEU A 148 5.39 -1.01 15.39
N GLU A 149 5.44 -2.16 16.09
CA GLU A 149 6.43 -2.39 17.14
C GLU A 149 7.86 -2.27 16.58
N LYS A 150 8.53 -1.19 17.02
CA LYS A 150 9.93 -0.77 16.78
C LYS A 150 10.25 -0.29 15.35
N ASP A 151 10.06 1.01 15.15
CA ASP A 151 11.14 1.84 14.58
C ASP A 151 11.32 3.20 15.29
N ASN A 152 12.17 3.20 16.33
CA ASN A 152 12.62 4.43 17.03
C ASN A 152 13.79 5.13 16.31
N ARG A 153 14.15 4.74 15.08
CA ARG A 153 15.30 5.32 14.36
C ARG A 153 14.88 6.61 13.66
N ALA A 154 15.80 7.59 13.64
CA ALA A 154 15.63 8.79 12.85
C ALA A 154 15.58 8.46 11.35
N GLU A 155 14.78 9.22 10.60
CA GLU A 155 14.72 9.13 9.14
C GLU A 155 16.11 9.34 8.53
N PRO A 156 16.50 8.57 7.49
CA PRO A 156 17.74 8.83 6.78
C PRO A 156 17.66 10.20 6.10
N LYS A 157 18.60 11.11 6.44
CA LYS A 157 18.79 12.38 5.75
C LYS A 157 19.13 12.20 4.28
#